data_AF-A0A5C7AGD1-F1
#
_entry.id   AF-A0A5C7AGD1-F1
#
_cell.length_a   1.000
_cell.length_b   1.000
_cell.length_c   1.000
_cell.angle_alpha   90.00
_cell.angle_beta   90.00
_cell.angle_gamma   90.00
#
_symmetry.space_group_name_H-M   'P 1'
#
loop_
_entity.id
_entity.type
_entity.pdbx_description
1 polymer ?
#
loop_
_entity_poly.entity_id
_entity_poly.type
_entity_poly.pdbx_seq_one_letter_code
_entity_poly.pdbx_strand_id
1 'polypeptide(L)'
;MNQDQIKIEEAVLSLIDLYVQEDEKDREYFRQYRKNNPDSGLQKEPFITFYQTFQARVSSHEITDFLYYFGEIRLLKTFHYSHHADHLIERFKKLELPIPHFVLECQREVIHREKFIRGYFEKDKFKWSKSRREEFFDIIKKEAITHSIDPKTKRKYLKKKFRETIQETRDIEKEIKDRFGYLVEGFFDGEKFSISKDDLNEYFYHSEITSGGYGSFFEVYKALDKYVSKKNAVFALRSFLSGQYDTSKENKEEIENTFNSMPIEDVRSHFLPLIETKNNNGQNWMTNEDFETFLKRSFGGDTDLPKPKINLGTTGKYAVVKLFYLFYEKCIFENLHENRKKDPFIQLLKDSFDTNKYGDIRGDNFKRDRVKHDWNK
;
A
#
# COMPACT_ATOMS: atom_id res chain seq x y z
N MET A 1 24.95 17.52 -46.71
CA MET A 1 24.09 17.62 -45.50
C MET A 1 24.05 19.06 -45.03
N ASN A 2 22.93 19.47 -44.42
CA ASN A 2 22.89 20.71 -43.64
C ASN A 2 23.76 20.56 -42.37
N GLN A 3 24.32 21.64 -41.83
CA GLN A 3 25.05 21.62 -40.55
C GLN A 3 24.19 21.10 -39.40
N ASP A 4 22.88 21.36 -39.42
CA ASP A 4 21.96 20.81 -38.41
C ASP A 4 21.84 19.29 -38.48
N GLN A 5 21.93 18.73 -39.69
CA GLN A 5 21.87 17.28 -39.92
C GLN A 5 23.14 16.58 -39.42
N ILE A 6 24.30 17.21 -39.59
CA ILE A 6 25.58 16.74 -39.02
C ILE A 6 25.52 16.74 -37.49
N LYS A 7 25.04 17.83 -36.87
CA LYS A 7 24.91 17.92 -35.41
C LYS A 7 23.93 16.90 -34.83
N ILE A 8 22.85 16.59 -35.56
CA ILE A 8 21.89 15.54 -35.18
C ILE A 8 22.57 14.17 -35.26
N GLU A 9 23.32 13.88 -36.32
CA GLU A 9 24.07 12.62 -36.46
C GLU A 9 25.14 12.47 -35.37
N GLU A 10 25.91 13.52 -35.06
CA GLU A 10 26.91 13.52 -33.98
C GLU A 10 26.28 13.32 -32.59
N ALA A 11 25.13 13.93 -32.33
CA ALA A 11 24.39 13.75 -31.09
C ALA A 11 23.79 12.33 -30.98
N VAL A 12 23.25 11.79 -32.08
CA VAL A 12 22.73 10.42 -32.15
C VAL A 12 23.84 9.40 -32.00
N LEU A 13 25.01 9.60 -32.62
CA LEU A 13 26.19 8.75 -32.44
C LEU A 13 26.70 8.82 -30.99
N SER A 14 26.75 10.00 -30.38
CA SER A 14 27.14 10.15 -28.97
C SER A 14 26.15 9.45 -28.02
N LEU A 15 24.85 9.48 -28.31
CA LEU A 15 23.82 8.75 -27.57
C LEU A 15 23.86 7.24 -27.83
N ILE A 16 24.23 6.82 -29.05
CA ILE A 16 24.50 5.41 -29.37
C ILE A 16 25.74 4.93 -28.62
N ASP A 17 26.81 5.72 -28.52
CA ASP A 17 28.04 5.34 -27.80
C ASP A 17 27.82 5.31 -26.28
N LEU A 18 27.09 6.29 -25.73
CA LEU A 18 26.61 6.28 -24.34
C LEU A 18 25.73 5.07 -24.06
N TYR A 19 24.77 4.79 -24.94
CA TYR A 19 23.97 3.59 -24.76
C TYR A 19 24.79 2.32 -25.02
N VAL A 20 25.81 2.29 -25.89
CA VAL A 20 26.69 1.11 -26.09
C VAL A 20 27.51 0.81 -24.84
N GLN A 21 27.93 1.82 -24.08
CA GLN A 21 28.64 1.64 -22.80
C GLN A 21 27.75 1.06 -21.69
N GLU A 22 26.44 1.34 -21.71
CA GLU A 22 25.45 0.67 -20.84
C GLU A 22 25.00 -0.68 -21.44
N ASP A 23 24.82 -0.77 -22.77
CA ASP A 23 24.51 -1.98 -23.56
C ASP A 23 25.58 -3.04 -23.37
N GLU A 24 26.83 -2.71 -23.05
CA GLU A 24 27.86 -3.73 -22.81
C GLU A 24 27.64 -4.45 -21.47
N LYS A 25 27.15 -3.74 -20.44
CA LYS A 25 26.74 -4.32 -19.14
C LYS A 25 25.39 -5.05 -19.27
N ASP A 26 24.41 -4.41 -19.90
CA ASP A 26 23.09 -4.99 -20.17
C ASP A 26 23.18 -6.19 -21.13
N ARG A 27 24.07 -6.15 -22.13
CA ARG A 27 24.34 -7.30 -23.01
C ARG A 27 24.91 -8.44 -22.22
N GLU A 28 25.79 -8.21 -21.26
CA GLU A 28 26.36 -9.32 -20.50
C GLU A 28 25.30 -9.95 -19.61
N TYR A 29 24.49 -9.13 -18.92
CA TYR A 29 23.27 -9.56 -18.22
C TYR A 29 22.31 -10.35 -19.13
N PHE A 30 21.89 -9.79 -20.26
CA PHE A 30 20.95 -10.45 -21.18
C PHE A 30 21.57 -11.60 -22.01
N ARG A 31 22.89 -11.62 -22.23
CA ARG A 31 23.59 -12.80 -22.79
C ARG A 31 23.53 -13.94 -21.80
N GLN A 32 23.82 -13.69 -20.52
CA GLN A 32 23.72 -14.70 -19.48
C GLN A 32 22.27 -15.18 -19.33
N TYR A 33 21.29 -14.27 -19.26
CA TYR A 33 19.87 -14.63 -19.26
C TYR A 33 19.46 -15.52 -20.46
N ARG A 34 19.79 -15.12 -21.70
CA ARG A 34 19.47 -15.89 -22.92
C ARG A 34 20.21 -17.22 -23.02
N LYS A 35 21.43 -17.32 -22.48
CA LYS A 35 22.25 -18.54 -22.52
C LYS A 35 21.70 -19.64 -21.59
N ASN A 36 20.90 -19.27 -20.59
CA ASN A 36 20.39 -20.17 -19.56
C ASN A 36 18.89 -20.47 -19.65
N ASN A 37 18.16 -19.87 -20.61
CA ASN A 37 16.76 -20.20 -20.88
C ASN A 37 16.58 -20.65 -22.35
N PRO A 38 16.88 -21.94 -22.66
CA PRO A 38 16.87 -22.45 -24.04
C PRO A 38 15.47 -22.48 -24.69
N ASP A 39 14.41 -22.51 -23.88
CA ASP A 39 13.01 -22.51 -24.36
C ASP A 39 12.54 -21.12 -24.84
N SER A 40 13.37 -20.07 -24.69
CA SER A 40 13.00 -18.70 -25.06
C SER A 40 12.75 -18.47 -26.56
N GLY A 41 13.15 -19.40 -27.44
CA GLY A 41 12.85 -19.34 -28.88
C GLY A 41 13.43 -18.14 -29.64
N LEU A 42 14.30 -17.34 -28.99
CA LEU A 42 14.78 -16.05 -29.48
C LEU A 42 15.72 -16.18 -30.68
N GLN A 43 15.17 -16.21 -31.90
CA GLN A 43 15.91 -15.72 -33.05
C GLN A 43 16.32 -14.26 -32.79
N LYS A 44 17.59 -13.95 -33.08
CA LYS A 44 18.11 -12.57 -32.98
C LYS A 44 17.49 -11.73 -34.11
N GLU A 45 16.39 -11.03 -33.85
CA GLU A 45 16.06 -9.86 -34.66
C GLU A 45 17.18 -8.81 -34.46
N PRO A 46 17.90 -8.41 -35.52
CA PRO A 46 18.95 -7.41 -35.37
C PRO A 46 18.30 -6.05 -35.11
N PHE A 47 18.64 -5.44 -33.97
CA PHE A 47 18.22 -4.07 -33.63
C PHE A 47 18.51 -3.07 -34.77
N ILE A 48 19.56 -3.31 -35.54
CA ILE A 48 19.94 -2.55 -36.76
C ILE A 48 18.81 -2.57 -37.81
N THR A 49 18.22 -3.73 -38.10
CA THR A 49 17.14 -3.86 -39.10
C THR A 49 15.88 -3.13 -38.65
N PHE A 50 15.56 -3.22 -37.36
CA PHE A 50 14.50 -2.43 -36.75
C PHE A 50 14.79 -0.92 -36.87
N TYR A 51 15.99 -0.47 -36.46
CA TYR A 51 16.40 0.93 -36.48
C TYR A 51 16.36 1.53 -37.90
N GLN A 52 16.85 0.80 -38.91
CA GLN A 52 16.80 1.21 -40.32
C GLN A 52 15.36 1.35 -40.84
N THR A 53 14.48 0.40 -40.48
CA THR A 53 13.06 0.45 -40.86
C THR A 53 12.33 1.61 -40.18
N PHE A 54 12.70 1.90 -38.93
CA PHE A 54 12.17 3.00 -38.14
C PHE A 54 12.64 4.36 -38.68
N GLN A 55 13.94 4.55 -38.92
CA GLN A 55 14.52 5.79 -39.47
C GLN A 55 13.92 6.18 -40.83
N ALA A 56 13.46 5.21 -41.63
CA ALA A 56 12.79 5.46 -42.91
C ALA A 56 11.34 5.97 -42.80
N ARG A 57 10.73 5.99 -41.59
CA ARG A 57 9.29 6.23 -41.37
C ARG A 57 8.95 7.40 -40.44
N VAL A 58 9.91 8.01 -39.74
CA VAL A 58 9.64 9.04 -38.71
C VAL A 58 10.56 10.26 -38.81
N SER A 59 10.09 11.39 -38.29
CA SER A 59 10.89 12.60 -38.17
C SER A 59 12.02 12.45 -37.14
N SER A 60 13.09 13.25 -37.27
CA SER A 60 14.23 13.21 -36.34
C SER A 60 13.85 13.45 -34.88
N HIS A 61 12.82 14.26 -34.60
CA HIS A 61 12.30 14.48 -33.26
C HIS A 61 11.60 13.22 -32.70
N GLU A 62 10.75 12.58 -33.49
CA GLU A 62 10.08 11.33 -33.09
C GLU A 62 11.08 10.19 -32.88
N ILE A 63 12.20 10.19 -33.62
CA ILE A 63 13.31 9.27 -33.43
C ILE A 63 13.97 9.48 -32.05
N THR A 64 14.33 10.71 -31.70
CA THR A 64 14.94 11.02 -30.39
C THR A 64 14.02 10.63 -29.23
N ASP A 65 12.74 11.00 -29.30
CA ASP A 65 11.75 10.60 -28.29
C ASP A 65 11.63 9.07 -28.17
N PHE A 66 11.58 8.37 -29.30
CA PHE A 66 11.46 6.91 -29.29
C PHE A 66 12.70 6.26 -28.69
N LEU A 67 13.91 6.71 -29.08
CA LEU A 67 15.16 6.21 -28.51
C LEU A 67 15.24 6.52 -27.01
N TYR A 68 14.69 7.66 -26.56
CA TYR A 68 14.54 7.97 -25.14
C TYR A 68 13.61 6.97 -24.44
N TYR A 69 12.36 6.79 -24.88
CA TYR A 69 11.42 5.84 -24.26
C TYR A 69 11.91 4.38 -24.33
N PHE A 70 12.52 3.98 -25.44
CA PHE A 70 13.08 2.64 -25.63
C PHE A 70 14.33 2.42 -24.78
N GLY A 71 15.14 3.48 -24.59
CA GLY A 71 16.25 3.53 -23.64
C GLY A 71 15.76 3.36 -22.22
N GLU A 72 14.80 4.16 -21.76
CA GLU A 72 14.17 4.06 -20.43
C GLU A 72 13.60 2.66 -20.13
N ILE A 73 13.06 1.98 -21.14
CA ILE A 73 12.49 0.61 -21.01
C ILE A 73 13.56 -0.49 -20.89
N ARG A 74 14.83 -0.19 -21.19
CA ARG A 74 15.97 -1.01 -20.78
C ARG A 74 16.62 -0.51 -19.49
N LEU A 75 16.94 0.79 -19.46
CA LEU A 75 17.67 1.53 -18.43
C LEU A 75 16.86 1.74 -17.13
N LEU A 76 15.91 0.86 -16.83
CA LEU A 76 15.61 0.28 -15.51
C LEU A 76 15.08 1.21 -14.40
N LYS A 77 15.31 2.52 -14.44
CA LYS A 77 15.00 3.43 -13.32
C LYS A 77 13.54 3.88 -13.24
N THR A 78 12.70 3.56 -14.22
CA THR A 78 11.36 4.18 -14.36
C THR A 78 10.21 3.19 -14.47
N PHE A 79 10.22 2.13 -13.64
CA PHE A 79 9.01 1.35 -13.30
C PHE A 79 7.85 2.20 -12.73
N HIS A 80 8.12 3.45 -12.35
CA HIS A 80 7.12 4.49 -12.02
C HIS A 80 6.15 4.80 -13.16
N TYR A 81 6.52 4.45 -14.40
CA TYR A 81 5.75 4.76 -15.59
C TYR A 81 5.46 3.49 -16.40
N SER A 82 4.60 2.59 -15.89
CA SER A 82 4.01 1.51 -16.68
C SER A 82 3.33 2.02 -17.96
N HIS A 83 2.77 3.22 -17.89
CA HIS A 83 2.24 3.96 -19.02
C HIS A 83 3.31 4.49 -20.01
N HIS A 84 4.61 4.53 -19.67
CA HIS A 84 5.68 4.65 -20.67
C HIS A 84 5.88 3.34 -21.45
N ALA A 85 5.79 2.19 -20.78
CA ALA A 85 5.82 0.88 -21.45
C ALA A 85 4.62 0.73 -22.41
N ASP A 86 3.43 1.12 -21.97
CA ASP A 86 2.25 1.18 -22.84
C ASP A 86 2.41 2.20 -23.98
N HIS A 87 2.95 3.39 -23.71
CA HIS A 87 3.20 4.41 -24.73
C HIS A 87 4.24 3.97 -25.78
N LEU A 88 5.26 3.19 -25.41
CA LEU A 88 6.17 2.59 -26.38
C LEU A 88 5.42 1.62 -27.31
N ILE A 89 4.58 0.74 -26.74
CA ILE A 89 3.76 -0.21 -27.49
C ILE A 89 2.80 0.51 -28.45
N GLU A 90 2.13 1.58 -28.01
CA GLU A 90 1.30 2.42 -28.88
C GLU A 90 2.10 3.13 -29.97
N ARG A 91 3.36 3.53 -29.70
CA ARG A 91 4.26 4.07 -30.73
C ARG A 91 4.63 3.02 -31.79
N PHE A 92 4.95 1.77 -31.41
CA PHE A 92 5.17 0.70 -32.40
C PHE A 92 3.94 0.46 -33.28
N LYS A 93 2.74 0.41 -32.67
CA LYS A 93 1.47 0.26 -33.40
C LYS A 93 1.22 1.43 -34.37
N LYS A 94 1.37 2.67 -33.90
CA LYS A 94 1.18 3.91 -34.70
C LYS A 94 2.10 3.95 -35.93
N LEU A 95 3.28 3.34 -35.85
CA LEU A 95 4.28 3.33 -36.93
C LEU A 95 4.20 2.09 -37.83
N GLU A 96 3.22 1.21 -37.60
CA GLU A 96 3.03 -0.06 -38.31
C GLU A 96 4.29 -0.93 -38.29
N LEU A 97 4.96 -0.97 -37.12
CA LEU A 97 6.17 -1.76 -36.90
C LEU A 97 5.87 -3.00 -36.07
N PRO A 98 6.47 -4.17 -36.41
CA PRO A 98 6.38 -5.34 -35.56
C PRO A 98 6.99 -5.02 -34.19
N ILE A 99 6.29 -5.39 -33.12
CA ILE A 99 6.78 -5.22 -31.75
C ILE A 99 7.71 -6.40 -31.44
N PRO A 100 9.00 -6.18 -31.17
CA PRO A 100 9.92 -7.27 -30.84
C PRO A 100 9.48 -7.98 -29.56
N HIS A 101 9.60 -9.32 -29.53
CA HIS A 101 9.15 -10.13 -28.39
C HIS A 101 9.73 -9.65 -27.05
N PHE A 102 11.00 -9.22 -27.02
CA PHE A 102 11.62 -8.73 -25.78
C PHE A 102 10.94 -7.47 -25.23
N VAL A 103 10.40 -6.59 -26.08
CA VAL A 103 9.67 -5.38 -25.64
C VAL A 103 8.37 -5.78 -24.95
N LEU A 104 7.66 -6.79 -25.47
CA LEU A 104 6.45 -7.33 -24.85
C LEU A 104 6.73 -7.99 -23.49
N GLU A 105 7.85 -8.69 -23.33
CA GLU A 105 8.26 -9.24 -22.03
C GLU A 105 8.64 -8.15 -21.04
N CYS A 106 9.43 -7.14 -21.45
CA CYS A 106 9.73 -5.98 -20.61
C CYS A 106 8.44 -5.27 -20.14
N GLN A 107 7.47 -5.06 -21.03
CA GLN A 107 6.16 -4.49 -20.67
C GLN A 107 5.41 -5.36 -19.65
N ARG A 108 5.30 -6.67 -19.89
CA ARG A 108 4.65 -7.64 -18.97
C ARG A 108 5.30 -7.61 -17.59
N GLU A 109 6.63 -7.59 -17.55
CA GLU A 109 7.42 -7.55 -16.33
C GLU A 109 7.23 -6.22 -15.57
N VAL A 110 7.31 -5.06 -16.24
CA VAL A 110 7.02 -3.74 -15.66
C VAL A 110 5.62 -3.71 -15.04
N ILE A 111 4.61 -4.20 -15.77
CA ILE A 111 3.21 -4.27 -15.28
C ILE A 111 3.09 -5.19 -14.06
N HIS A 112 3.80 -6.32 -14.02
CA HIS A 112 3.79 -7.22 -12.86
C HIS A 112 4.50 -6.62 -11.63
N ARG A 113 5.65 -5.96 -11.83
CA ARG A 113 6.41 -5.24 -10.78
C ARG A 113 5.58 -4.10 -10.19
N GLU A 114 4.97 -3.27 -11.04
CA GLU A 114 4.11 -2.17 -10.62
C GLU A 114 2.92 -2.68 -9.80
N LYS A 115 2.21 -3.71 -10.30
CA LYS A 115 1.12 -4.38 -9.56
C LYS A 115 1.57 -4.97 -8.21
N PHE A 116 2.81 -5.46 -8.11
CA PHE A 116 3.38 -5.95 -6.85
C PHE A 116 3.64 -4.82 -5.86
N ILE A 117 4.46 -3.83 -6.23
CA ILE A 117 4.86 -2.72 -5.36
C ILE A 117 3.62 -1.93 -4.92
N ARG A 118 2.71 -1.64 -5.86
CA ARG A 118 1.44 -0.98 -5.60
C ARG A 118 0.54 -1.82 -4.67
N GLY A 119 0.48 -3.13 -4.91
CA GLY A 119 -0.23 -4.08 -4.06
C GLY A 119 0.31 -4.15 -2.63
N TYR A 120 1.61 -3.95 -2.43
CA TYR A 120 2.21 -3.82 -1.12
C TYR A 120 1.81 -2.48 -0.47
N PHE A 121 2.23 -1.35 -1.04
CA PHE A 121 2.08 -0.04 -0.39
C PHE A 121 0.63 0.50 -0.30
N GLU A 122 -0.23 0.28 -1.30
CA GLU A 122 -1.57 0.89 -1.34
C GLU A 122 -2.68 -0.01 -0.78
N LYS A 123 -2.46 -1.33 -0.78
CA LYS A 123 -3.43 -2.29 -0.22
C LYS A 123 -2.98 -2.87 1.12
N ASP A 124 -1.94 -2.29 1.72
CA ASP A 124 -1.37 -2.72 3.00
C ASP A 124 -1.06 -4.23 3.07
N LYS A 125 -0.78 -4.90 1.93
CA LYS A 125 -0.63 -6.37 1.89
C LYS A 125 0.50 -6.90 2.77
N PHE A 126 1.47 -6.05 3.09
CA PHE A 126 2.55 -6.34 4.02
C PHE A 126 2.07 -6.43 5.48
N LYS A 127 0.97 -5.76 5.85
CA LYS A 127 0.35 -5.90 7.17
C LYS A 127 -0.46 -7.19 7.16
N TRP A 128 -0.23 -8.08 8.14
CA TRP A 128 -1.13 -9.21 8.33
C TRP A 128 -2.55 -8.73 8.63
N SER A 129 -3.53 -9.28 7.89
CA SER A 129 -4.94 -9.12 8.21
C SER A 129 -5.26 -9.62 9.62
N LYS A 130 -6.36 -9.14 10.20
CA LYS A 130 -6.86 -9.58 11.52
C LYS A 130 -6.91 -11.12 11.60
N SER A 131 -7.58 -11.76 10.65
CA SER A 131 -7.70 -13.21 10.55
C SER A 131 -6.34 -13.93 10.45
N ARG A 132 -5.39 -13.48 9.62
CA ARG A 132 -4.05 -14.10 9.51
C ARG A 132 -3.24 -13.96 10.81
N ARG A 133 -3.42 -12.85 11.52
CA ARG A 133 -2.80 -12.60 12.82
C ARG A 133 -3.41 -13.48 13.92
N GLU A 134 -4.72 -13.69 13.90
CA GLU A 134 -5.45 -14.60 14.80
C GLU A 134 -5.06 -16.06 14.56
N GLU A 135 -5.01 -16.51 13.29
CA GLU A 135 -4.51 -17.84 12.90
C GLU A 135 -3.10 -18.10 13.46
N PHE A 136 -2.19 -17.14 13.28
CA PHE A 136 -0.84 -17.21 13.84
C PHE A 136 -0.87 -17.31 15.38
N PHE A 137 -1.70 -16.50 16.05
CA PHE A 137 -1.81 -16.58 17.51
C PHE A 137 -2.41 -17.89 17.99
N ASP A 138 -3.35 -18.50 17.27
CA ASP A 138 -3.89 -19.81 17.62
C ASP A 138 -2.86 -20.93 17.44
N ILE A 139 -2.01 -20.86 16.42
CA ILE A 139 -0.84 -21.75 16.28
C ILE A 139 0.09 -21.57 17.49
N ILE A 140 0.46 -20.33 17.83
CA ILE A 140 1.34 -20.04 18.98
C ILE A 140 0.71 -20.43 20.33
N LYS A 141 -0.61 -20.23 20.52
CA LYS A 141 -1.36 -20.66 21.70
C LYS A 141 -1.32 -22.19 21.83
N LYS A 142 -1.58 -22.94 20.74
CA LYS A 142 -1.52 -24.41 20.69
C LYS A 142 -0.10 -24.92 20.99
N GLU A 143 0.90 -24.42 20.27
CA GLU A 143 2.31 -24.76 20.50
C GLU A 143 2.72 -24.54 21.97
N ALA A 144 2.34 -23.40 22.54
CA ALA A 144 2.69 -23.05 23.92
C ALA A 144 1.96 -23.89 24.98
N ILE A 145 0.77 -24.43 24.68
CA ILE A 145 0.09 -25.41 25.55
C ILE A 145 0.82 -26.76 25.48
N THR A 146 1.16 -27.24 24.29
CA THR A 146 1.87 -28.52 24.11
C THR A 146 3.24 -28.55 24.81
N HIS A 147 3.92 -27.40 24.89
CA HIS A 147 5.27 -27.30 25.46
C HIS A 147 5.32 -26.74 26.89
N SER A 148 4.19 -26.60 27.61
CA SER A 148 4.18 -26.01 28.96
C SER A 148 3.04 -26.50 29.84
N ILE A 149 3.38 -26.78 31.10
CA ILE A 149 2.47 -27.34 32.11
C ILE A 149 1.90 -26.22 33.01
N ASP A 150 2.55 -25.04 33.02
CA ASP A 150 2.20 -23.92 33.90
C ASP A 150 2.45 -22.55 33.22
N PRO A 151 1.96 -21.42 33.77
CA PRO A 151 2.14 -20.10 33.17
C PRO A 151 3.60 -19.62 33.05
N LYS A 152 4.50 -20.06 33.93
CA LYS A 152 5.93 -19.69 33.95
C LYS A 152 6.68 -20.46 32.86
N THR A 153 6.41 -21.75 32.68
CA THR A 153 6.91 -22.52 31.53
C THR A 153 6.36 -21.98 30.22
N LYS A 154 5.06 -21.64 30.15
CA LYS A 154 4.43 -21.00 28.98
C LYS A 154 5.13 -19.70 28.59
N ARG A 155 5.39 -18.82 29.56
CA ARG A 155 6.13 -17.56 29.33
C ARG A 155 7.58 -17.80 28.91
N LYS A 156 8.24 -18.86 29.41
CA LYS A 156 9.60 -19.26 28.99
C LYS A 156 9.60 -19.75 27.54
N TYR A 157 8.62 -20.56 27.15
CA TYR A 157 8.45 -21.04 25.77
C TYR A 157 8.24 -19.89 24.78
N LEU A 158 7.27 -18.99 25.06
CA LEU A 158 6.98 -17.85 24.18
C LEU A 158 8.20 -16.91 24.01
N LYS A 159 8.96 -16.67 25.08
CA LYS A 159 10.24 -15.92 25.01
C LYS A 159 11.31 -16.64 24.18
N LYS A 160 11.34 -17.99 24.17
CA LYS A 160 12.22 -18.78 23.31
C LYS A 160 11.81 -18.62 21.84
N LYS A 161 10.54 -18.88 21.52
CA LYS A 161 9.98 -18.74 20.16
C LYS A 161 10.18 -17.35 19.57
N PHE A 162 10.04 -16.29 20.36
CA PHE A 162 10.32 -14.91 19.95
C PHE A 162 11.78 -14.69 19.55
N ARG A 163 12.74 -15.23 20.32
CA ARG A 163 14.17 -15.15 19.97
C ARG A 163 14.50 -15.97 18.72
N GLU A 164 13.90 -17.14 18.58
CA GLU A 164 14.04 -17.99 17.39
C GLU A 164 13.51 -17.27 16.15
N THR A 165 12.33 -16.64 16.23
CA THR A 165 11.73 -15.87 15.13
C THR A 165 12.58 -14.65 14.75
N ILE A 166 13.21 -13.97 15.73
CA ILE A 166 14.19 -12.91 15.46
C ILE A 166 15.43 -13.46 14.75
N GLN A 167 15.95 -14.61 15.17
CA GLN A 167 17.12 -15.21 14.52
C GLN A 167 16.78 -15.65 13.09
N GLU A 168 15.66 -16.34 12.87
CA GLU A 168 15.16 -16.68 11.53
C GLU A 168 15.00 -15.43 10.64
N THR A 169 14.59 -14.29 11.21
CA THR A 169 14.51 -13.02 10.46
C THR A 169 15.90 -12.56 10.01
N ARG A 170 16.90 -12.62 10.90
CA ARG A 170 18.29 -12.26 10.60
C ARG A 170 18.95 -13.20 9.61
N ASP A 171 18.61 -14.48 9.68
CA ASP A 171 19.10 -15.48 8.74
C ASP A 171 18.53 -15.22 7.33
N ILE A 172 17.28 -14.73 7.21
CA ILE A 172 16.69 -14.25 5.95
C ILE A 172 17.32 -12.93 5.48
N GLU A 173 17.53 -11.96 6.38
CA GLU A 173 18.24 -10.70 6.06
C GLU A 173 19.64 -11.00 5.49
N LYS A 174 20.33 -11.98 6.07
CA LYS A 174 21.63 -12.47 5.59
C LYS A 174 21.51 -13.23 4.26
N GLU A 175 20.54 -14.14 4.11
CA GLU A 175 20.28 -14.87 2.85
C GLU A 175 20.07 -13.89 1.69
N ILE A 176 19.31 -12.82 1.90
CA ILE A 176 19.09 -11.76 0.91
C ILE A 176 20.40 -11.03 0.59
N LYS A 177 21.17 -10.64 1.61
CA LYS A 177 22.46 -9.97 1.42
C LYS A 177 23.47 -10.84 0.67
N ASP A 178 23.62 -12.10 1.06
CA ASP A 178 24.60 -13.02 0.49
C ASP A 178 24.24 -13.42 -0.95
N ARG A 179 22.94 -13.49 -1.29
CA ARG A 179 22.44 -13.89 -2.62
C ARG A 179 22.26 -12.73 -3.61
N PHE A 180 21.85 -11.56 -3.13
CA PHE A 180 21.45 -10.41 -3.96
C PHE A 180 22.32 -9.16 -3.72
N GLY A 181 23.32 -9.23 -2.83
CA GLY A 181 24.22 -8.12 -2.50
C GLY A 181 23.60 -6.97 -1.69
N TYR A 182 22.31 -7.04 -1.38
CA TYR A 182 21.56 -5.91 -0.83
C TYR A 182 21.21 -6.08 0.65
N LEU A 183 21.32 -5.00 1.44
CA LEU A 183 20.93 -4.97 2.85
C LEU A 183 19.46 -4.54 2.98
N VAL A 184 18.61 -5.44 3.48
CA VAL A 184 17.18 -5.15 3.77
C VAL A 184 16.89 -4.89 5.24
N GLU A 185 17.92 -4.84 6.10
CA GLU A 185 17.75 -4.52 7.52
C GLU A 185 17.09 -3.14 7.68
N GLY A 186 16.04 -3.07 8.49
CA GLY A 186 15.30 -1.83 8.73
C GLY A 186 14.30 -1.42 7.65
N PHE A 187 14.24 -2.11 6.50
CA PHE A 187 13.24 -1.85 5.44
C PHE A 187 11.81 -1.86 5.96
N PHE A 188 11.50 -2.78 6.88
CA PHE A 188 10.17 -2.96 7.46
C PHE A 188 10.27 -3.23 8.96
N ASP A 189 9.54 -2.47 9.77
CA ASP A 189 9.59 -2.53 11.24
C ASP A 189 8.56 -3.50 11.88
N GLY A 190 7.60 -3.98 11.07
CA GLY A 190 6.46 -4.78 11.51
C GLY A 190 5.10 -4.10 11.29
N GLU A 191 5.08 -2.78 11.10
CA GLU A 191 3.87 -1.98 10.83
C GLU A 191 3.95 -1.13 9.56
N LYS A 192 5.16 -0.66 9.19
CA LYS A 192 5.39 0.27 8.07
C LYS A 192 6.72 -0.02 7.38
N PHE A 193 6.80 0.30 6.09
CA PHE A 193 8.08 0.41 5.40
C PHE A 193 8.79 1.71 5.80
N SER A 194 10.08 1.60 6.09
CA SER A 194 10.98 2.75 6.34
C SER A 194 11.55 3.34 5.05
N ILE A 195 11.28 2.69 3.90
CA ILE A 195 11.77 3.03 2.57
C ILE A 195 10.61 3.48 1.68
N SER A 196 10.90 4.28 0.66
CA SER A 196 9.90 4.71 -0.33
C SER A 196 9.56 3.58 -1.32
N LYS A 197 8.54 3.81 -2.16
CA LYS A 197 8.23 2.95 -3.31
C LYS A 197 9.43 2.86 -4.26
N ASP A 198 10.09 4.00 -4.47
CA ASP A 198 11.20 4.22 -5.38
C ASP A 198 12.46 3.48 -4.90
N ASP A 199 12.77 3.56 -3.59
CA ASP A 199 13.86 2.81 -2.97
C ASP A 199 13.63 1.29 -3.04
N LEU A 200 12.38 0.83 -2.82
CA LEU A 200 12.05 -0.59 -2.93
C LEU A 200 12.19 -1.09 -4.38
N ASN A 201 11.83 -0.24 -5.33
CA ASN A 201 11.96 -0.50 -6.75
C ASN A 201 13.44 -0.59 -7.18
N GLU A 202 14.28 0.33 -6.68
CA GLU A 202 15.74 0.28 -6.85
C GLU A 202 16.37 -0.97 -6.21
N TYR A 203 15.90 -1.40 -5.03
CA TYR A 203 16.30 -2.69 -4.41
C TYR A 203 16.06 -3.89 -5.34
N PHE A 204 14.88 -3.99 -5.97
CA PHE A 204 14.58 -5.11 -6.88
C PHE A 204 15.57 -5.15 -8.05
N TYR A 205 15.76 -4.01 -8.70
CA TYR A 205 16.63 -3.86 -9.86
C TYR A 205 18.10 -4.22 -9.56
N HIS A 206 18.68 -3.68 -8.48
CA HIS A 206 20.06 -4.03 -8.10
C HIS A 206 20.22 -5.49 -7.66
N SER A 207 19.20 -6.08 -7.02
CA SER A 207 19.20 -7.50 -6.63
C SER A 207 19.27 -8.42 -7.84
N GLU A 208 18.56 -8.07 -8.91
CA GLU A 208 18.50 -8.81 -10.17
C GLU A 208 19.83 -8.72 -10.94
N ILE A 209 20.41 -7.51 -11.07
CA ILE A 209 21.78 -7.34 -11.62
C ILE A 209 22.78 -8.19 -10.84
N THR A 210 22.78 -8.07 -9.50
CA THR A 210 23.80 -8.73 -8.65
C THR A 210 23.70 -10.25 -8.73
N SER A 211 22.49 -10.77 -8.96
CA SER A 211 22.26 -12.20 -9.22
C SER A 211 22.68 -12.67 -10.62
N GLY A 212 23.30 -11.82 -11.45
CA GLY A 212 23.68 -12.11 -12.83
C GLY A 212 22.49 -12.36 -13.78
N GLY A 213 21.30 -11.87 -13.42
CA GLY A 213 20.05 -12.17 -14.12
C GLY A 213 19.50 -13.59 -13.91
N TYR A 214 20.15 -14.42 -13.08
CA TYR A 214 19.63 -15.73 -12.69
C TYR A 214 18.55 -15.60 -11.61
N GLY A 215 18.70 -14.63 -10.71
CA GLY A 215 17.67 -14.22 -9.76
C GLY A 215 16.60 -13.41 -10.47
N SER A 216 15.63 -14.11 -11.07
CA SER A 216 14.43 -13.45 -11.62
C SER A 216 13.76 -12.59 -10.55
N PHE A 217 13.07 -11.51 -10.96
CA PHE A 217 12.25 -10.65 -10.08
C PHE A 217 11.40 -11.47 -9.08
N PHE A 218 10.88 -12.62 -9.52
CA PHE A 218 10.06 -13.53 -8.70
C PHE A 218 10.82 -14.17 -7.53
N GLU A 219 12.12 -14.40 -7.64
CA GLU A 219 12.96 -14.91 -6.54
C GLU A 219 13.26 -13.82 -5.50
N VAL A 220 13.59 -12.61 -5.97
CA VAL A 220 13.78 -11.43 -5.10
C VAL A 220 12.47 -11.10 -4.36
N TYR A 221 11.33 -11.18 -5.06
CA TYR A 221 9.98 -11.06 -4.47
C TYR A 221 9.79 -12.10 -3.35
N LYS A 222 10.00 -13.39 -3.65
CA LYS A 222 9.81 -14.46 -2.65
C LYS A 222 10.67 -14.26 -1.41
N ALA A 223 11.92 -13.82 -1.58
CA ALA A 223 12.81 -13.54 -0.46
C ALA A 223 12.31 -12.35 0.38
N LEU A 224 11.89 -11.26 -0.26
CA LEU A 224 11.32 -10.09 0.42
C LEU A 224 9.99 -10.41 1.12
N ASP A 225 9.10 -11.19 0.51
CA ASP A 225 7.81 -11.61 1.09
C ASP A 225 8.03 -12.52 2.31
N LYS A 226 8.99 -13.44 2.23
CA LYS A 226 9.47 -14.27 3.35
C LYS A 226 10.00 -13.40 4.50
N TYR A 227 10.79 -12.37 4.19
CA TYR A 227 11.30 -11.38 5.15
C TYR A 227 10.18 -10.60 5.84
N VAL A 228 9.28 -9.97 5.08
CA VAL A 228 8.15 -9.19 5.59
C VAL A 228 7.21 -10.06 6.42
N SER A 229 6.90 -11.27 5.96
CA SER A 229 6.11 -12.26 6.70
C SER A 229 6.75 -12.61 8.04
N LYS A 230 8.09 -12.77 8.09
CA LYS A 230 8.80 -13.07 9.35
C LYS A 230 8.86 -11.85 10.30
N LYS A 231 9.06 -10.64 9.78
CA LYS A 231 8.96 -9.39 10.57
C LYS A 231 7.58 -9.21 11.21
N ASN A 232 6.49 -9.49 10.48
CA ASN A 232 5.14 -9.51 11.04
C ASN A 232 5.03 -10.52 12.20
N ALA A 233 5.61 -11.73 12.07
CA ALA A 233 5.61 -12.73 13.14
C ALA A 233 6.37 -12.24 14.38
N VAL A 234 7.52 -11.58 14.21
CA VAL A 234 8.25 -10.92 15.32
C VAL A 234 7.38 -9.85 15.98
N PHE A 235 6.74 -8.98 15.20
CA PHE A 235 5.86 -7.93 15.73
C PHE A 235 4.67 -8.52 16.51
N ALA A 236 3.96 -9.48 15.92
CA ALA A 236 2.84 -10.17 16.55
C ALA A 236 3.25 -10.83 17.88
N LEU A 237 4.38 -11.56 17.90
CA LEU A 237 4.91 -12.16 19.13
C LEU A 237 5.31 -11.11 20.18
N ARG A 238 5.82 -9.94 19.76
CA ARG A 238 6.14 -8.82 20.66
C ARG A 238 4.88 -8.31 21.36
N SER A 239 3.81 -8.04 20.61
CA SER A 239 2.50 -7.62 21.16
C SER A 239 1.90 -8.68 22.09
N PHE A 240 2.00 -9.96 21.72
CA PHE A 240 1.55 -11.09 22.54
C PHE A 240 2.32 -11.20 23.86
N LEU A 241 3.65 -10.98 23.83
CA LEU A 241 4.50 -11.03 25.02
C LEU A 241 4.40 -9.80 25.93
N SER A 242 4.04 -8.63 25.39
CA SER A 242 3.86 -7.41 26.17
C SER A 242 2.50 -7.32 26.87
N GLY A 243 1.56 -8.21 26.52
CA GLY A 243 0.16 -8.09 26.96
C GLY A 243 -0.60 -6.97 26.25
N GLN A 244 -0.01 -6.36 25.21
CA GLN A 244 -0.69 -5.44 24.29
C GLN A 244 -1.41 -6.19 23.16
N TYR A 245 -1.40 -7.53 23.19
CA TYR A 245 -2.39 -8.32 22.47
C TYR A 245 -3.75 -8.03 23.09
N ASP A 246 -4.52 -7.23 22.36
CA ASP A 246 -5.78 -6.65 22.80
C ASP A 246 -6.88 -7.72 22.87
N THR A 247 -6.86 -8.51 23.95
CA THR A 247 -7.90 -9.51 24.26
C THR A 247 -9.27 -8.85 24.48
N SER A 248 -9.36 -7.52 24.57
CA SER A 248 -10.65 -6.81 24.54
C SER A 248 -11.33 -6.82 23.15
N LYS A 249 -10.62 -7.23 22.08
CA LYS A 249 -11.21 -7.48 20.75
C LYS A 249 -11.66 -8.91 20.49
N GLU A 250 -11.29 -9.91 21.32
CA GLU A 250 -11.76 -11.31 21.15
C GLU A 250 -13.27 -11.49 21.47
N ASN A 251 -14.00 -10.42 21.83
CA ASN A 251 -15.46 -10.40 21.98
C ASN A 251 -16.11 -9.07 21.53
N LYS A 252 -15.48 -8.33 20.59
CA LYS A 252 -16.24 -7.29 19.88
C LYS A 252 -17.10 -7.96 18.81
N GLU A 253 -18.38 -8.14 19.15
CA GLU A 253 -19.45 -8.43 18.19
C GLU A 253 -19.25 -7.54 16.96
N GLU A 254 -19.25 -8.14 15.78
CA GLU A 254 -18.99 -7.46 14.53
C GLU A 254 -20.21 -6.59 14.19
N ILE A 255 -20.11 -5.30 14.52
CA ILE A 255 -21.17 -4.32 14.31
C ILE A 255 -21.35 -4.11 12.80
N GLU A 256 -22.33 -4.76 12.19
CA GLU A 256 -22.75 -4.45 10.82
C GLU A 256 -23.37 -3.04 10.80
N ASN A 257 -22.99 -2.22 9.82
CA ASN A 257 -23.54 -0.86 9.70
C ASN A 257 -24.90 -0.89 9.00
N THR A 258 -25.97 -0.73 9.78
CA THR A 258 -27.36 -0.69 9.31
C THR A 258 -27.82 0.70 8.86
N PHE A 259 -27.01 1.76 9.06
CA PHE A 259 -27.38 3.13 8.66
C PHE A 259 -27.07 3.40 7.19
N ASN A 260 -25.95 2.88 6.68
CA ASN A 260 -25.57 2.94 5.27
C ASN A 260 -24.50 1.87 4.95
N SER A 261 -24.13 1.73 3.67
CA SER A 261 -23.14 0.72 3.23
C SER A 261 -21.67 1.08 3.54
N MET A 262 -21.38 2.05 4.40
CA MET A 262 -20.00 2.36 4.80
C MET A 262 -19.51 1.30 5.80
N PRO A 263 -18.30 0.73 5.65
CA PRO A 263 -17.74 -0.18 6.65
C PRO A 263 -17.72 0.44 8.05
N ILE A 264 -18.07 -0.34 9.09
CA ILE A 264 -18.15 0.21 10.46
C ILE A 264 -16.82 0.77 10.96
N GLU A 265 -15.68 0.26 10.48
CA GLU A 265 -14.36 0.77 10.84
C GLU A 265 -14.09 2.17 10.23
N ASP A 266 -14.68 2.49 9.06
CA ASP A 266 -14.62 3.83 8.46
C ASP A 266 -15.52 4.83 9.21
N VAL A 267 -16.66 4.36 9.71
CA VAL A 267 -17.54 5.13 10.62
C VAL A 267 -16.84 5.37 11.96
N ARG A 268 -16.26 4.32 12.56
CA ARG A 268 -15.48 4.39 13.79
C ARG A 268 -14.33 5.38 13.66
N SER A 269 -13.57 5.30 12.57
CA SER A 269 -12.48 6.23 12.28
C SER A 269 -12.98 7.68 12.18
N HIS A 270 -14.11 7.92 11.52
CA HIS A 270 -14.71 9.26 11.39
C HIS A 270 -15.08 9.88 12.75
N PHE A 271 -15.65 9.09 13.67
CA PHE A 271 -16.10 9.58 14.98
C PHE A 271 -15.07 9.42 16.11
N LEU A 272 -13.91 8.80 15.84
CA LEU A 272 -12.81 8.60 16.78
C LEU A 272 -12.36 9.87 17.53
N PRO A 273 -12.38 11.09 16.94
CA PRO A 273 -12.05 12.32 17.65
C PRO A 273 -12.90 12.61 18.91
N LEU A 274 -14.07 11.96 19.09
CA LEU A 274 -14.87 12.08 20.32
C LEU A 274 -14.18 11.47 21.56
N ILE A 275 -13.31 10.47 21.38
CA ILE A 275 -12.56 9.86 22.48
C ILE A 275 -11.09 10.31 22.54
N GLU A 276 -10.51 10.72 21.41
CA GLU A 276 -9.11 11.15 21.31
C GLU A 276 -8.91 12.64 21.61
N THR A 277 -9.87 13.50 21.25
CA THR A 277 -9.74 14.95 21.44
C THR A 277 -10.39 15.44 22.73
N LYS A 278 -9.90 16.58 23.23
CA LYS A 278 -10.48 17.30 24.36
C LYS A 278 -11.36 18.44 23.89
N ASN A 279 -12.49 18.61 24.56
CA ASN A 279 -13.35 19.78 24.42
C ASN A 279 -12.66 21.04 24.97
N ASN A 280 -13.30 22.20 24.82
CA ASN A 280 -12.76 23.49 25.29
C ASN A 280 -12.51 23.57 26.82
N ASN A 281 -13.05 22.62 27.59
CA ASN A 281 -12.85 22.52 29.05
C ASN A 281 -11.72 21.54 29.41
N GLY A 282 -10.97 21.01 28.44
CA GLY A 282 -9.86 20.07 28.66
C GLY A 282 -10.30 18.63 28.98
N GLN A 283 -11.58 18.30 28.79
CA GLN A 283 -12.16 16.97 29.03
C GLN A 283 -12.45 16.24 27.72
N ASN A 284 -12.32 14.92 27.69
CA ASN A 284 -12.72 14.11 26.52
C ASN A 284 -14.24 14.24 26.30
N TRP A 285 -14.70 14.16 25.05
CA TRP A 285 -16.12 14.32 24.74
C TRP A 285 -16.95 13.15 25.29
N MET A 286 -16.43 11.93 25.24
CA MET A 286 -17.04 10.75 25.85
C MET A 286 -15.97 9.72 26.26
N THR A 287 -16.37 8.64 26.93
CA THR A 287 -15.47 7.52 27.25
C THR A 287 -15.46 6.49 26.11
N ASN A 288 -14.54 5.51 26.17
CA ASN A 288 -14.50 4.42 25.19
C ASN A 288 -15.79 3.57 25.25
N GLU A 289 -16.33 3.35 26.44
CA GLU A 289 -17.55 2.56 26.67
C GLU A 289 -18.78 3.27 26.10
N ASP A 290 -18.91 4.58 26.35
CA ASP A 290 -19.93 5.43 25.71
C ASP A 290 -19.77 5.44 24.18
N PHE A 291 -18.53 5.40 23.66
CA PHE A 291 -18.25 5.41 22.22
C PHE A 291 -18.59 4.08 21.51
N GLU A 292 -18.30 2.92 22.11
CA GLU A 292 -18.81 1.65 21.58
C GLU A 292 -20.34 1.58 21.63
N THR A 293 -20.95 2.10 22.71
CA THR A 293 -22.40 2.19 22.85
C THR A 293 -23.02 3.09 21.77
N PHE A 294 -22.36 4.22 21.46
CA PHE A 294 -22.72 5.09 20.34
C PHE A 294 -22.70 4.33 19.01
N LEU A 295 -21.64 3.58 18.71
CA LEU A 295 -21.52 2.85 17.45
C LEU A 295 -22.58 1.74 17.33
N LYS A 296 -22.73 0.90 18.36
CA LYS A 296 -23.75 -0.16 18.41
C LYS A 296 -25.17 0.38 18.26
N ARG A 297 -25.53 1.42 19.03
CA ARG A 297 -26.88 1.99 19.00
C ARG A 297 -27.18 2.71 17.68
N SER A 298 -26.23 3.48 17.15
CA SER A 298 -26.47 4.40 16.03
C SER A 298 -26.25 3.77 14.66
N PHE A 299 -25.35 2.78 14.59
CA PHE A 299 -24.97 2.11 13.34
C PHE A 299 -25.19 0.60 13.39
N GLY A 300 -25.17 -0.05 14.56
CA GLY A 300 -25.42 -1.50 14.69
C GLY A 300 -26.90 -1.91 14.79
N GLY A 301 -27.83 -0.95 14.91
CA GLY A 301 -29.25 -1.23 15.10
C GLY A 301 -29.68 -1.55 16.55
N ASP A 302 -28.77 -1.52 17.53
CA ASP A 302 -29.05 -1.85 18.93
C ASP A 302 -29.82 -0.71 19.66
N THR A 303 -31.06 -0.46 19.25
CA THR A 303 -31.87 0.67 19.74
C THR A 303 -32.36 0.55 21.19
N ASP A 304 -32.09 -0.58 21.85
CA ASP A 304 -32.38 -0.80 23.28
C ASP A 304 -31.23 -0.35 24.21
N LEU A 305 -30.01 -0.16 23.68
CA LEU A 305 -28.87 0.29 24.50
C LEU A 305 -29.08 1.71 25.05
N PRO A 306 -28.67 2.01 26.30
CA PRO A 306 -28.83 3.35 26.86
C PRO A 306 -28.12 4.40 25.99
N LYS A 307 -28.73 5.58 25.85
CA LYS A 307 -28.12 6.69 25.09
C LYS A 307 -26.79 7.10 25.74
N PRO A 308 -25.66 7.07 25.01
CA PRO A 308 -24.34 7.36 25.56
C PRO A 308 -24.22 8.80 26.04
N LYS A 309 -23.36 9.01 27.05
CA LYS A 309 -23.10 10.32 27.63
C LYS A 309 -22.09 11.10 26.78
N ILE A 310 -22.31 12.40 26.68
CA ILE A 310 -21.42 13.31 25.95
C ILE A 310 -21.27 14.67 26.64
N ASN A 311 -20.01 15.09 26.79
CA ASN A 311 -19.51 16.25 27.51
C ASN A 311 -19.40 17.47 26.57
N LEU A 312 -20.53 18.09 26.24
CA LEU A 312 -20.58 19.17 25.25
C LEU A 312 -19.97 20.52 25.71
N GLY A 313 -19.93 20.77 27.02
CA GLY A 313 -19.68 22.12 27.54
C GLY A 313 -20.68 23.15 26.96
N THR A 314 -20.31 24.43 26.97
CA THR A 314 -21.22 25.53 26.56
C THR A 314 -21.38 25.65 25.04
N THR A 315 -20.35 25.32 24.25
CA THR A 315 -20.32 25.54 22.79
C THR A 315 -20.17 24.27 21.95
N GLY A 316 -19.84 23.14 22.57
CA GLY A 316 -19.45 21.92 21.84
C GLY A 316 -20.60 21.19 21.13
N LYS A 317 -21.86 21.49 21.47
CA LYS A 317 -23.05 21.04 20.72
C LYS A 317 -22.89 21.23 19.20
N TYR A 318 -22.48 22.43 18.79
CA TYR A 318 -22.31 22.73 17.37
C TYR A 318 -21.04 22.09 16.76
N ALA A 319 -20.04 21.74 17.58
CA ALA A 319 -18.89 20.97 17.11
C ALA A 319 -19.30 19.54 16.76
N VAL A 320 -20.15 18.91 17.58
CA VAL A 320 -20.73 17.58 17.28
C VAL A 320 -21.64 17.66 16.04
N VAL A 321 -22.48 18.69 15.92
CA VAL A 321 -23.26 18.95 14.67
C VAL A 321 -22.34 19.02 13.45
N LYS A 322 -21.19 19.71 13.55
CA LYS A 322 -20.20 19.79 12.48
C LYS A 322 -19.57 18.42 12.17
N LEU A 323 -19.30 17.58 13.17
CA LEU A 323 -18.75 16.23 12.96
C LEU A 323 -19.71 15.33 12.16
N PHE A 324 -21.00 15.37 12.50
CA PHE A 324 -22.06 14.68 11.75
C PHE A 324 -22.27 15.27 10.36
N TYR A 325 -22.10 16.59 10.20
CA TYR A 325 -22.16 17.21 8.88
C TYR A 325 -20.99 16.76 7.98
N LEU A 326 -19.78 16.62 8.53
CA LEU A 326 -18.64 16.06 7.80
C LEU A 326 -18.87 14.58 7.44
N PHE A 327 -19.53 13.81 8.29
CA PHE A 327 -19.93 12.42 7.99
C PHE A 327 -20.90 12.37 6.81
N TYR A 328 -21.88 13.27 6.79
CA TYR A 328 -22.81 13.47 5.67
C TYR A 328 -22.08 13.85 4.36
N GLU A 329 -21.11 14.77 4.40
CA GLU A 329 -20.30 15.10 3.21
C GLU A 329 -19.52 13.88 2.69
N LYS A 330 -18.90 13.09 3.58
CA LYS A 330 -18.20 11.84 3.22
C LYS A 330 -19.13 10.85 2.52
N CYS A 331 -20.30 10.57 3.13
CA CYS A 331 -21.28 9.63 2.59
C CYS A 331 -21.85 10.02 1.22
N ILE A 332 -21.96 11.31 0.91
CA ILE A 332 -22.43 11.78 -0.41
C ILE A 332 -21.34 11.70 -1.47
N PHE A 333 -20.08 11.99 -1.11
CA PHE A 333 -18.97 11.96 -2.06
C PHE A 333 -18.69 10.53 -2.57
N GLU A 334 -18.93 9.52 -1.72
CA GLU A 334 -18.73 8.10 -2.02
C GLU A 334 -19.89 7.44 -2.80
N ASN A 335 -20.64 8.22 -3.59
CA ASN A 335 -21.69 7.77 -4.54
C ASN A 335 -22.94 7.08 -3.95
N LEU A 336 -23.27 7.30 -2.67
CA LEU A 336 -24.54 6.84 -2.09
C LEU A 336 -25.71 7.74 -2.54
N HIS A 337 -26.23 7.46 -3.74
CA HIS A 337 -27.26 8.27 -4.42
C HIS A 337 -28.53 8.55 -3.58
N GLU A 338 -28.90 7.65 -2.67
CA GLU A 338 -30.07 7.78 -1.80
C GLU A 338 -29.86 8.76 -0.61
N ASN A 339 -28.61 9.00 -0.23
CA ASN A 339 -28.23 9.74 0.99
C ASN A 339 -28.06 11.26 0.80
N ARG A 340 -28.58 11.83 -0.29
CA ARG A 340 -28.54 13.30 -0.53
C ARG A 340 -29.46 14.12 0.40
N LYS A 341 -30.28 13.46 1.23
CA LYS A 341 -31.14 14.11 2.22
C LYS A 341 -30.37 14.29 3.54
N LYS A 342 -30.45 15.48 4.13
CA LYS A 342 -29.83 15.76 5.46
C LYS A 342 -30.59 15.12 6.62
N ASP A 343 -31.89 14.90 6.46
CA ASP A 343 -32.79 14.53 7.55
C ASP A 343 -32.41 13.21 8.25
N PRO A 344 -32.00 12.12 7.56
CA PRO A 344 -31.52 10.91 8.21
C PRO A 344 -30.30 11.13 9.12
N PHE A 345 -29.39 12.03 8.73
CA PHE A 345 -28.18 12.35 9.51
C PHE A 345 -28.47 13.26 10.71
N ILE A 346 -29.48 14.14 10.58
CA ILE A 346 -30.01 14.94 11.70
C ILE A 346 -30.74 14.04 12.69
N GLN A 347 -31.49 13.06 12.19
CA GLN A 347 -32.21 12.08 13.02
C GLN A 347 -31.22 11.16 13.75
N LEU A 348 -30.21 10.65 13.05
CA LEU A 348 -29.09 9.91 13.63
C LEU A 348 -28.47 10.68 14.82
N LEU A 349 -28.07 11.94 14.63
CA LEU A 349 -27.54 12.78 15.72
C LEU A 349 -28.48 12.88 16.94
N LYS A 350 -29.80 12.95 16.71
CA LYS A 350 -30.81 13.04 17.78
C LYS A 350 -31.05 11.70 18.49
N ASP A 351 -30.89 10.58 17.78
CA ASP A 351 -31.12 9.25 18.34
C ASP A 351 -29.87 8.64 18.99
N SER A 352 -28.69 9.07 18.55
CA SER A 352 -27.38 8.78 19.16
C SER A 352 -27.21 9.35 20.56
N PHE A 353 -27.86 10.45 20.92
CA PHE A 353 -27.64 11.17 22.18
C PHE A 353 -28.94 11.66 22.83
N ASP A 354 -28.85 12.22 24.04
CA ASP A 354 -29.98 12.87 24.72
C ASP A 354 -30.61 13.98 23.84
N THR A 355 -31.86 13.75 23.42
CA THR A 355 -32.63 14.61 22.52
C THR A 355 -32.81 16.02 23.07
N ASN A 356 -32.84 16.20 24.40
CA ASN A 356 -33.02 17.51 25.01
C ASN A 356 -31.85 18.47 24.71
N LYS A 357 -30.65 17.93 24.44
CA LYS A 357 -29.47 18.73 24.07
C LYS A 357 -29.50 19.20 22.60
N TYR A 358 -30.31 18.57 21.74
CA TYR A 358 -30.30 18.74 20.28
C TYR A 358 -31.70 18.99 19.65
N GLY A 359 -32.76 19.17 20.45
CA GLY A 359 -34.15 19.25 19.95
C GLY A 359 -34.43 20.41 18.99
N ASP A 360 -33.66 21.50 19.09
CA ASP A 360 -33.66 22.68 18.22
C ASP A 360 -32.87 22.50 16.91
N ILE A 361 -32.11 21.42 16.73
CA ILE A 361 -31.38 21.17 15.48
C ILE A 361 -32.36 20.86 14.36
N ARG A 362 -32.26 21.67 13.30
CA ARG A 362 -33.08 21.66 12.08
C ARG A 362 -32.16 21.70 10.85
N GLY A 363 -32.67 21.37 9.65
CA GLY A 363 -31.88 21.26 8.42
C GLY A 363 -31.18 22.54 7.96
N ASP A 364 -31.69 23.70 8.36
CA ASP A 364 -31.10 25.03 8.16
C ASP A 364 -29.85 25.28 9.03
N ASN A 365 -29.70 24.54 10.13
CA ASN A 365 -28.62 24.65 11.10
C ASN A 365 -27.65 23.45 11.08
N PHE A 366 -27.93 22.42 10.27
CA PHE A 366 -27.02 21.32 9.97
C PHE A 366 -26.10 21.69 8.80
N LYS A 367 -24.98 22.37 9.11
CA LYS A 367 -24.02 22.93 8.15
C LYS A 367 -22.58 22.94 8.69
N ARG A 368 -21.59 22.95 7.78
CA ARG A 368 -20.13 22.97 8.04
C ARG A 368 -19.63 24.24 8.75
N ASP A 369 -20.24 25.37 8.40
CA ASP A 369 -19.81 26.73 8.79
C ASP A 369 -19.86 26.98 10.31
N ARG A 370 -20.79 26.32 11.01
CA ARG A 370 -21.40 26.87 12.22
C ARG A 370 -20.49 26.94 13.45
N VAL A 371 -19.27 26.40 13.36
CA VAL A 371 -18.19 26.56 14.35
C VAL A 371 -16.81 26.51 13.69
N LYS A 372 -15.90 27.34 14.21
CA LYS A 372 -14.45 27.27 13.96
C LYS A 372 -13.76 26.07 14.65
N HIS A 373 -14.49 25.15 15.27
CA HIS A 373 -13.90 23.94 15.85
C HIS A 373 -13.38 23.05 14.73
N ASP A 374 -12.14 22.59 14.85
CA ASP A 374 -11.46 21.79 13.85
C ASP A 374 -11.22 20.39 14.41
N TRP A 375 -11.73 19.39 13.69
CA TRP A 375 -11.63 17.98 14.03
C TRP A 375 -10.40 17.31 13.37
N ASN A 376 -9.70 18.02 12.47
CA ASN A 376 -8.58 17.49 11.69
C ASN A 376 -7.20 17.86 12.32
N LYS A 377 -7.10 17.88 13.65
CA LYS A 377 -5.90 18.32 14.40
C LYS A 377 -4.97 17.19 14.78
#